data_AF-A0A973C4F4-F1
#
_entry.id   AF-A0A973C4F4-F1
#
_cell.length_a   1.000
_cell.length_b   1.000
_cell.length_c   1.000
_cell.angle_alpha   90.00
_cell.angle_beta   90.00
_cell.angle_gamma   90.00
#
_symmetry.space_group_name_H-M   'P 1'
#
loop_
_entity.id
_entity.type
_entity.pdbx_description
1 polymer ?
#
loop_
_entity_poly.entity_id
_entity_poly.type
_entity_poly.pdbx_seq_one_letter_code
_entity_poly.pdbx_strand_id
1 'polypeptide(L)'
;MNGDILDAKYIIFSGQELTAQQQASWFALTEHIDRFAAADLVIIAAPTWNWGIPYVLKHYIDVVTQPQLTFNWTPEDEDFVIKYLKLWLTTCMGCELKMINMTLSAAGEEELQKSYVQANEKIDEICNLMNSVEALI
;
A
#
# COMPACT_ATOMS: atom_id res chain seq x y z
N MET A 1 6.91 -10.13 -6.23
CA MET A 1 8.33 -9.99 -5.83
C MET A 1 9.16 -10.94 -6.70
N ASN A 2 10.31 -10.54 -7.24
CA ASN A 2 11.18 -11.44 -8.01
C ASN A 2 12.10 -12.25 -7.07
N GLY A 3 12.81 -13.24 -7.59
CA GLY A 3 13.72 -14.09 -6.80
C GLY A 3 14.85 -13.29 -6.13
N ASP A 4 15.52 -12.41 -6.89
CA ASP A 4 16.65 -11.62 -6.40
C ASP A 4 16.29 -10.72 -5.20
N ILE A 5 15.11 -10.08 -5.21
CA ILE A 5 14.61 -9.26 -4.10
C ILE A 5 14.31 -10.12 -2.87
N LEU A 6 13.75 -11.31 -3.09
CA LEU A 6 13.42 -12.22 -2.00
C LEU A 6 14.69 -12.75 -1.33
N ASP A 7 15.69 -13.13 -2.11
CA ASP A 7 16.99 -13.56 -1.62
C ASP A 7 17.70 -12.42 -0.88
N ALA A 8 17.67 -11.20 -1.43
CA ALA A 8 18.21 -10.01 -0.77
C ALA A 8 17.58 -9.78 0.61
N LYS A 9 16.24 -9.89 0.71
CA LYS A 9 15.51 -9.76 1.98
C LYS A 9 16.00 -10.75 3.04
N TYR A 10 16.18 -12.02 2.66
CA TYR A 10 16.64 -13.04 3.59
C TYR A 10 18.10 -12.83 4.04
N ILE A 11 18.97 -12.37 3.13
CA ILE A 11 20.37 -12.04 3.44
C ILE A 11 20.46 -10.86 4.42
N ILE A 12 19.63 -9.84 4.24
CA ILE A 12 19.55 -8.70 5.17
C ILE A 12 19.14 -9.19 6.56
N PHE A 13 18.10 -10.03 6.65
CA PHE A 13 17.64 -10.56 7.94
C PHE A 13 18.60 -11.57 8.57
N SER A 14 19.47 -12.22 7.79
CA SER A 14 20.54 -13.07 8.31
C SER A 14 21.80 -12.28 8.71
N GLY A 15 21.82 -10.96 8.50
CA GLY A 15 22.95 -10.09 8.81
C GLY A 15 24.15 -10.27 7.87
N GLN A 16 23.92 -10.81 6.67
CA GLN A 16 24.95 -11.04 5.67
C GLN A 16 25.05 -9.86 4.68
N GLU A 17 26.18 -9.74 3.98
CA GLU A 17 26.36 -8.70 2.96
C GLU A 17 25.68 -9.10 1.63
N LEU A 18 25.06 -8.11 0.99
CA LEU A 18 24.42 -8.27 -0.32
C LEU A 18 25.45 -8.20 -1.44
N THR A 19 25.21 -8.96 -2.51
CA THR A 19 25.89 -8.72 -3.79
C THR A 19 25.42 -7.39 -4.41
N ALA A 20 26.20 -6.82 -5.32
CA ALA A 20 25.83 -5.57 -6.00
C ALA A 20 24.47 -5.64 -6.72
N GLN A 21 24.13 -6.78 -7.34
CA GLN A 21 22.85 -6.99 -8.02
C GLN A 21 21.67 -7.05 -7.04
N GLN A 22 21.84 -7.75 -5.92
CA GLN A 22 20.84 -7.84 -4.86
C GLN A 22 20.63 -6.48 -4.19
N GLN A 23 21.71 -5.73 -3.97
CA GLN A 23 21.65 -4.39 -3.39
C GLN A 23 20.90 -3.41 -4.29
N ALA A 24 21.15 -3.43 -5.61
CA ALA A 24 20.41 -2.61 -6.57
C ALA A 24 18.92 -2.97 -6.60
N SER A 25 18.60 -4.26 -6.57
CA SER A 25 17.20 -4.74 -6.56
C SER A 25 16.48 -4.39 -5.26
N TRP A 26 17.18 -4.48 -4.12
CA TRP A 26 16.68 -4.07 -2.82
C TRP A 26 16.45 -2.56 -2.76
N PHE A 27 17.39 -1.75 -3.26
CA PHE A 27 17.28 -0.29 -3.30
C PHE A 27 16.04 0.18 -4.08
N ALA A 28 15.79 -0.41 -5.25
CA ALA A 28 14.61 -0.08 -6.05
C ALA A 28 13.30 -0.40 -5.31
N LEU A 29 13.27 -1.48 -4.53
CA LEU A 29 12.14 -1.80 -3.68
C LEU A 29 11.99 -0.78 -2.55
N THR A 30 13.08 -0.48 -1.81
CA THR A 30 13.03 0.42 -0.67
C THR A 30 12.61 1.83 -1.08
N GLU A 31 13.06 2.34 -2.22
CA GLU A 31 12.65 3.65 -2.73
C GLU A 31 11.12 3.73 -2.93
N HIS A 32 10.51 2.67 -3.47
CA HIS A 32 9.05 2.60 -3.61
C HIS A 32 8.33 2.56 -2.27
N ILE A 33 8.88 1.82 -1.29
CA ILE A 33 8.33 1.70 0.05
C ILE A 33 8.44 3.05 0.79
N ASP A 34 9.60 3.71 0.72
CA ASP A 34 9.87 4.99 1.36
C ASP A 34 8.93 6.06 0.82
N ARG A 35 8.71 6.11 -0.49
CA ARG A 35 7.72 7.02 -1.10
C ARG A 35 6.31 6.77 -0.57
N PHE A 36 5.94 5.51 -0.38
CA PHE A 36 4.63 5.14 0.15
C PHE A 36 4.49 5.49 1.64
N ALA A 37 5.55 5.27 2.43
CA ALA A 37 5.59 5.60 3.85
C ALA A 37 5.65 7.12 4.12
N ALA A 38 6.21 7.89 3.19
CA ALA A 38 6.29 9.35 3.28
C ALA A 38 4.98 10.07 2.87
N ALA A 39 3.96 9.35 2.41
CA ALA A 39 2.73 9.96 1.93
C ALA A 39 1.77 10.31 3.09
N ASP A 40 1.35 11.58 3.17
CA ASP A 40 0.33 12.04 4.13
C ASP A 40 -1.08 11.55 3.80
N LEU A 41 -1.34 11.26 2.53
CA LEU A 41 -2.58 10.65 2.02
C LEU A 41 -2.26 9.59 0.97
N VAL A 42 -2.93 8.44 1.08
CA VAL A 42 -2.97 7.44 0.01
C VAL A 42 -4.41 7.20 -0.43
N ILE A 43 -4.64 7.35 -1.73
CA ILE A 43 -5.92 7.04 -2.37
C ILE A 43 -5.77 5.75 -3.17
N ILE A 44 -6.65 4.78 -2.90
CA ILE A 44 -6.68 3.51 -3.63
C ILE A 44 -8.05 3.38 -4.32
N ALA A 45 -8.04 3.51 -5.64
CA ALA A 45 -9.18 3.21 -6.49
C ALA A 45 -9.02 1.77 -7.02
N ALA A 46 -9.87 0.86 -6.54
CA ALA A 46 -9.79 -0.54 -6.92
C ALA A 46 -11.17 -1.19 -7.03
N PRO A 47 -11.32 -2.21 -7.87
CA PRO A 47 -12.56 -2.94 -7.96
C PRO A 47 -12.80 -3.89 -6.79
N THR A 48 -14.07 -4.14 -6.46
CA THR A 48 -14.43 -5.22 -5.54
C THR A 48 -14.50 -6.55 -6.28
N TRP A 49 -13.73 -7.54 -5.83
CA TRP A 49 -13.76 -8.92 -6.35
C TRP A 49 -14.24 -9.87 -5.24
N ASN A 50 -15.36 -10.57 -5.44
CA ASN A 50 -15.93 -11.51 -4.46
C ASN A 50 -16.02 -10.94 -3.03
N TRP A 51 -16.56 -9.73 -2.89
CA TRP A 51 -16.66 -9.00 -1.61
C TRP A 51 -15.31 -8.68 -0.93
N GLY A 52 -14.19 -8.74 -1.68
CA GLY A 52 -12.86 -8.38 -1.20
C GLY A 52 -12.07 -7.55 -2.20
N ILE A 53 -10.79 -7.33 -1.90
CA ILE A 53 -9.85 -6.61 -2.76
C ILE A 53 -9.24 -7.54 -3.82
N PRO A 54 -8.81 -7.01 -4.99
CA PRO A 54 -8.13 -7.80 -6.00
C PRO A 54 -6.81 -8.37 -5.47
N TYR A 55 -6.42 -9.55 -5.92
CA TYR A 55 -5.18 -10.20 -5.45
C TYR A 55 -3.95 -9.31 -5.68
N VAL A 56 -3.94 -8.53 -6.77
CA VAL A 56 -2.83 -7.62 -7.09
C VAL A 56 -2.71 -6.53 -6.03
N LEU A 57 -3.84 -5.97 -5.57
CA LEU A 57 -3.84 -4.97 -4.50
C LEU A 57 -3.39 -5.60 -3.19
N LYS A 58 -3.85 -6.81 -2.87
CA LYS A 58 -3.38 -7.54 -1.69
C LYS A 58 -1.87 -7.78 -1.73
N HIS A 59 -1.35 -8.23 -2.87
CA HIS A 59 0.08 -8.44 -3.07
C HIS A 59 0.88 -7.14 -2.97
N TYR A 60 0.38 -6.03 -3.52
CA TYR A 60 1.02 -4.71 -3.36
C TYR A 60 1.15 -4.34 -1.88
N ILE A 61 0.07 -4.48 -1.11
CA ILE A 61 0.06 -4.22 0.34
C ILE A 61 1.11 -5.10 1.05
N ASP A 62 1.19 -6.38 0.71
CA ASP A 62 2.17 -7.31 1.31
C ASP A 62 3.63 -6.93 0.96
N VAL A 63 3.84 -6.35 -0.22
CA VAL A 63 5.17 -5.88 -0.66
C VAL A 63 5.58 -4.60 0.04
N VAL A 64 4.67 -3.63 0.20
CA VAL A 64 5.03 -2.36 0.87
C VAL A 64 5.11 -2.49 2.38
N THR A 65 4.38 -3.44 2.97
CA THR A 65 4.40 -3.64 4.42
C THR A 65 5.58 -4.54 4.83
N GLN A 66 6.73 -3.94 5.13
CA GLN A 66 7.96 -4.65 5.50
C GLN A 66 8.46 -4.24 6.88
N PRO A 67 8.95 -5.20 7.69
CA PRO A 67 9.56 -4.86 8.97
C PRO A 67 10.80 -4.01 8.75
N GLN A 68 11.05 -3.09 9.69
CA GLN A 68 12.15 -2.11 9.68
C GLN A 68 12.09 -1.05 8.57
N LEU A 69 11.13 -1.17 7.63
CA LEU A 69 10.87 -0.14 6.62
C LEU A 69 9.56 0.61 6.92
N THR A 70 8.46 -0.13 7.13
CA THR A 70 7.14 0.49 7.37
C THR A 70 6.58 0.23 8.76
N PHE A 71 7.17 -0.71 9.51
CA PHE A 71 6.81 -0.95 10.91
C PHE A 71 8.00 -1.54 11.67
N ASN A 72 8.03 -1.31 12.98
CA ASN A 72 8.98 -1.95 13.89
C ASN A 72 8.23 -2.95 14.78
N TRP A 73 8.89 -4.05 15.11
CA TRP A 73 8.36 -5.11 15.98
C TRP A 73 9.49 -5.64 16.86
N THR A 74 9.18 -5.96 18.12
CA THR A 74 10.10 -6.71 18.98
C THR A 74 9.47 -8.04 19.41
N PRO A 75 10.26 -9.08 19.72
CA PRO A 75 9.75 -10.40 20.13
C PRO A 75 8.79 -10.38 21.32
N GLU A 76 8.85 -9.35 22.17
CA GLU A 76 7.98 -9.15 23.32
C GLU A 76 6.58 -8.64 22.96
N ASP A 77 6.35 -8.20 21.71
CA ASP A 77 5.02 -7.92 21.17
C ASP A 77 4.31 -9.25 20.85
N GLU A 78 3.86 -9.96 21.90
CA GLU A 78 3.15 -11.26 21.82
C GLU A 78 1.89 -11.23 20.95
N ASP A 79 1.33 -10.04 20.71
CA ASP A 79 0.10 -9.81 19.97
C ASP A 79 0.32 -9.30 18.54
N PHE A 80 1.54 -9.33 18.01
CA PHE A 80 1.87 -8.70 16.73
C PHE A 80 1.00 -9.18 15.56
N VAL A 81 0.63 -10.46 15.48
CA VAL A 81 -0.23 -10.99 14.41
C VAL A 81 -1.67 -10.47 14.51
N ILE A 82 -2.22 -10.32 15.72
CA ILE A 82 -3.57 -9.77 15.95
C ILE A 82 -3.56 -8.25 15.86
N LYS A 83 -2.50 -7.58 16.35
CA LYS A 83 -2.20 -6.17 16.06
C LYS A 83 -2.10 -5.96 14.56
N TYR A 84 -1.48 -6.84 13.77
CA TYR A 84 -1.35 -6.70 12.31
C TYR A 84 -2.70 -6.75 11.61
N LEU A 85 -3.62 -7.64 12.03
CA LEU A 85 -4.97 -7.70 11.47
C LEU A 85 -5.79 -6.46 11.84
N LYS A 86 -5.60 -5.93 13.05
CA LYS A 86 -6.26 -4.71 13.56
C LYS A 86 -5.61 -3.41 13.02
N LEU A 87 -4.31 -3.41 12.76
CA LEU A 87 -3.49 -2.39 12.11
C LEU A 87 -3.83 -2.35 10.62
N TRP A 88 -4.05 -3.50 9.98
CA TRP A 88 -4.58 -3.60 8.62
C TRP A 88 -6.00 -3.05 8.49
N LEU A 89 -6.87 -3.30 9.49
CA LEU A 89 -8.24 -2.79 9.50
C LEU A 89 -8.38 -1.34 9.98
N THR A 90 -7.42 -0.79 10.73
CA THR A 90 -7.59 0.50 11.43
C THR A 90 -6.43 1.49 11.22
N THR A 91 -5.22 1.05 10.86
CA THR A 91 -3.98 1.80 11.15
C THR A 91 -2.80 1.65 10.16
N CYS A 92 -2.92 0.99 9.00
CA CYS A 92 -1.74 0.55 8.23
C CYS A 92 -0.82 1.66 7.68
N MET A 93 -1.08 2.94 7.95
CA MET A 93 -0.30 4.04 7.36
C MET A 93 -0.01 5.25 8.25
N GLY A 94 -0.78 5.55 9.31
CA GLY A 94 -0.75 6.91 9.90
C GLY A 94 -1.21 8.03 8.94
N CYS A 95 -1.42 7.72 7.66
CA CYS A 95 -2.08 8.51 6.64
C CYS A 95 -3.59 8.26 6.67
N GLU A 96 -4.38 9.23 6.25
CA GLU A 96 -5.79 8.99 5.95
C GLU A 96 -5.85 8.05 4.73
N LEU A 97 -6.62 6.96 4.79
CA LEU A 97 -6.81 6.04 3.67
C LEU A 97 -8.23 6.24 3.12
N LYS A 98 -8.34 6.72 1.89
CA LYS A 98 -9.63 6.84 1.20
C LYS A 98 -9.75 5.76 0.13
N MET A 99 -10.64 4.81 0.40
CA MET A 99 -10.99 3.75 -0.52
C MET A 99 -12.11 4.23 -1.44
N ILE A 100 -11.85 4.24 -2.74
CA ILE A 100 -12.88 4.51 -3.75
C ILE A 100 -13.23 3.19 -4.41
N ASN A 101 -14.41 2.68 -4.07
CA ASN A 101 -14.91 1.43 -4.64
C ASN A 101 -15.28 1.65 -6.11
N MET A 102 -14.71 0.82 -6.99
CA MET A 102 -15.11 0.74 -8.39
C MET A 102 -15.92 -0.54 -8.62
N THR A 103 -17.08 -0.43 -9.25
CA THR A 103 -17.82 -1.61 -9.71
C THR A 103 -17.14 -2.19 -10.95
N LEU A 104 -16.94 -3.52 -11.02
CA LEU A 104 -16.24 -4.15 -12.16
C LEU A 104 -16.69 -5.60 -12.46
N SER A 105 -16.67 -5.90 -13.76
CA SER A 105 -16.82 -7.16 -14.53
C SER A 105 -18.22 -7.66 -14.91
N ALA A 106 -19.24 -7.59 -14.04
CA ALA A 106 -20.59 -8.08 -14.41
C ALA A 106 -21.54 -7.01 -15.00
N ALA A 107 -21.14 -5.74 -14.99
CA ALA A 107 -22.03 -4.60 -15.25
C ALA A 107 -22.00 -4.05 -16.70
N GLY A 108 -21.10 -4.55 -17.55
CA GLY A 108 -20.91 -4.04 -18.93
C GLY A 108 -19.93 -2.85 -19.03
N GLU A 109 -19.52 -2.53 -20.25
CA GLU A 109 -18.49 -1.50 -20.54
C GLU A 109 -18.94 -0.08 -20.19
N GLU A 110 -20.23 0.22 -20.32
CA GLU A 110 -20.80 1.52 -19.97
C GLU A 110 -20.73 1.79 -18.45
N GLU A 111 -21.11 0.81 -17.64
CA GLU A 111 -21.06 0.92 -16.17
C GLU A 111 -19.62 0.98 -15.65
N LEU A 112 -18.69 0.32 -16.36
CA LEU A 112 -17.26 0.46 -16.10
C LEU A 112 -16.80 1.92 -16.27
N GLN A 113 -17.17 2.56 -17.39
CA GLN A 113 -16.79 3.94 -17.66
C GLN A 113 -17.40 4.90 -16.63
N LYS A 114 -18.68 4.72 -16.26
CA LYS A 114 -19.33 5.52 -15.20
C LYS A 114 -18.61 5.39 -13.86
N SER A 115 -18.23 4.16 -13.49
CA SER A 115 -17.47 3.87 -12.28
C SER A 115 -16.12 4.57 -12.26
N TYR A 116 -15.40 4.60 -13.39
CA TYR A 116 -14.13 5.34 -13.52
C TYR A 116 -14.32 6.86 -13.38
N VAL A 117 -15.33 7.44 -14.04
CA VAL A 117 -15.59 8.87 -13.95
C VAL A 117 -15.92 9.27 -12.51
N GLN A 118 -16.81 8.53 -11.84
CA GLN A 118 -17.15 8.77 -10.44
C GLN A 118 -15.95 8.63 -9.50
N ALA A 119 -15.02 7.72 -9.82
CA ALA A 119 -13.81 7.57 -9.03
C ALA A 119 -12.91 8.80 -9.14
N ASN A 120 -12.72 9.32 -10.36
CA ASN A 120 -11.91 10.52 -10.60
C ASN A 120 -12.53 11.77 -9.95
N GLU A 121 -13.85 11.96 -10.06
CA GLU A 121 -14.53 13.09 -9.41
C GLU A 121 -14.32 13.10 -7.88
N LYS A 122 -14.37 11.93 -7.24
CA LYS A 122 -14.10 11.80 -5.80
C LYS A 122 -12.64 12.06 -5.45
N ILE A 123 -11.71 11.62 -6.29
CA ILE A 123 -10.28 11.93 -6.12
C ILE A 123 -10.09 13.45 -6.13
N ASP A 124 -10.66 14.13 -7.12
CA ASP A 124 -10.53 15.58 -7.26
C ASP A 124 -11.15 16.33 -6.06
N GLU A 125 -12.31 15.88 -5.56
CA GLU A 125 -12.94 16.43 -4.36
C GLU A 125 -12.02 16.34 -3.14
N ILE A 126 -11.43 15.16 -2.91
CA ILE A 126 -10.51 14.91 -1.79
C ILE A 126 -9.27 15.82 -1.90
N CYS A 127 -8.66 15.89 -3.08
CA CYS A 127 -7.49 16.72 -3.33
C CYS A 127 -7.78 18.21 -3.10
N ASN A 128 -8.94 18.70 -3.55
CA ASN A 128 -9.34 20.09 -3.37
C ASN A 128 -9.58 20.44 -1.90
N LEU A 129 -10.18 19.53 -1.13
CA LEU A 129 -10.36 19.71 0.31
C LEU A 129 -9.01 19.84 1.03
N MET A 130 -8.04 19.00 0.69
CA MET A 130 -6.70 19.09 1.30
C MET A 130 -6.00 20.43 0.99
N ASN A 131 -6.02 20.85 -0.28
CA ASN A 131 -5.43 22.13 -0.68
C ASN A 131 -6.09 23.32 0.03
N SER A 132 -7.39 23.23 0.31
CA SER A 132 -8.12 24.27 1.05
C SER A 132 -7.77 24.34 2.53
N VAL A 133 -7.42 23.19 3.14
CA VAL A 133 -6.99 23.09 4.53
C VAL A 133 -5.57 23.62 4.68
N GLU A 134 -4.65 23.28 3.78
CA GLU A 134 -3.28 23.82 3.78
C GLU A 134 -3.24 25.33 3.58
N ALA A 135 -4.17 25.91 2.81
CA ALA A 135 -4.27 27.35 2.61
C ALA A 135 -4.78 28.14 3.83
N LEU A 136 -5.27 27.45 4.88
CA LEU A 136 -5.79 28.04 6.12
C LEU A 136 -4.78 28.02 7.28
N ILE A 137 -3.61 27.41 7.10
CA ILE A 137 -2.53 27.27 8.09
C ILE A 137 -1.38 28.21 7.72
#